data_AF-A0A4V0I617-F1
#
_entry.id   AF-A0A4V0I617-F1
#
_cell.length_a   1.000
_cell.length_b   1.000
_cell.length_c   1.000
_cell.angle_alpha   90.00
_cell.angle_beta   90.00
_cell.angle_gamma   90.00
#
_symmetry.space_group_name_H-M   'P 1'
#
loop_
_entity.id
_entity.type
_entity.pdbx_description
1 polymer ?
#
loop_
_entity_poly.entity_id
_entity_poly.type
_entity_poly.pdbx_seq_one_letter_code
_entity_poly.pdbx_strand_id
1 'polypeptide(L)'
;MTEPTVFDELFAKLTPDRILSDPRATGAGVTVAVIDSGVERSVLEAKFAAAAAPLLPIEGAVFAPTGPPAAYTGHQSSPHGTTVADIILTLAPGAKLYSADVFGPTGSCEVETVIAALRHAIDVWKVKVVNLSLGVPEHKLQQLPRRQQLLRAIEEAYFRDVLVFAAAHNEHPITRSFPAAFATPLISVDKGVFADPLQFAYRLHDHVEFQAHGRGYLGPFAREPATSWATPHLAGIAARVLSLKPDLKPFEIKTILYWMFRSRQGPAPAAP
;
A
#
# COMPACT_ATOMS: atom_id res chain seq x y z
N MET A 1 -23.97 26.03 -25.58
CA MET A 1 -23.43 25.19 -24.48
C MET A 1 -23.79 23.76 -24.82
N THR A 2 -22.84 22.84 -24.81
CA THR A 2 -23.10 21.41 -25.04
C THR A 2 -23.88 20.84 -23.87
N GLU A 3 -24.90 20.02 -24.14
CA GLU A 3 -25.64 19.31 -23.08
C GLU A 3 -24.70 18.38 -22.31
N PRO A 4 -24.87 18.25 -20.98
CA PRO A 4 -24.08 17.34 -20.18
C PRO A 4 -24.31 15.90 -20.63
N THR A 5 -23.24 15.12 -20.70
CA THR A 5 -23.30 13.68 -20.97
C THR A 5 -23.73 12.93 -19.72
N VAL A 6 -24.14 11.66 -19.88
CA VAL A 6 -24.42 10.77 -18.73
C VAL A 6 -23.22 10.64 -17.78
N PHE A 7 -21.98 10.74 -18.30
CA PHE A 7 -20.78 10.74 -17.46
C PHE A 7 -20.68 12.00 -16.60
N ASP A 8 -21.05 13.15 -17.14
CA ASP A 8 -21.06 14.42 -16.39
C ASP A 8 -22.08 14.35 -15.25
N GLU A 9 -23.26 13.78 -15.50
CA GLU A 9 -24.27 13.56 -14.46
C GLU A 9 -23.81 12.57 -13.37
N LEU A 10 -23.15 11.48 -13.77
CA LEU A 10 -22.60 10.49 -12.84
C LEU A 10 -21.49 11.10 -11.97
N PHE A 11 -20.53 11.80 -12.58
CA PHE A 11 -19.40 12.42 -11.88
C PHE A 11 -19.78 13.67 -11.09
N ALA A 12 -20.92 14.32 -11.39
CA ALA A 12 -21.50 15.32 -10.48
C ALA A 12 -21.97 14.69 -9.16
N LYS A 13 -22.36 13.40 -9.16
CA LYS A 13 -22.76 12.68 -7.96
C LYS A 13 -21.59 11.98 -7.28
N LEU A 14 -20.64 11.46 -8.03
CA LEU A 14 -19.46 10.77 -7.50
C LEU A 14 -18.31 11.78 -7.36
N THR A 15 -17.98 12.19 -6.14
CA THR A 15 -16.80 13.05 -5.88
C THR A 15 -15.78 12.33 -4.99
N PRO A 16 -14.48 12.65 -5.09
CA PRO A 16 -13.46 12.05 -4.23
C PRO A 16 -13.78 12.23 -2.74
N ASP A 17 -14.28 13.40 -2.35
CA ASP A 17 -14.61 13.69 -0.95
C ASP A 17 -15.84 12.91 -0.50
N ARG A 18 -16.84 12.70 -1.35
CA ARG A 18 -17.98 11.82 -1.02
C ARG A 18 -17.54 10.38 -0.80
N ILE A 19 -16.57 9.87 -1.57
CA ILE A 19 -16.03 8.52 -1.38
C ILE A 19 -15.22 8.44 -0.09
N LEU A 20 -14.29 9.37 0.11
CA LEU A 20 -13.34 9.31 1.23
C LEU A 20 -13.97 9.68 2.56
N SER A 21 -14.94 10.59 2.59
CA SER A 21 -15.64 11.02 3.80
C SER A 21 -16.93 10.25 4.08
N ASP A 22 -17.29 9.23 3.27
CA ASP A 22 -18.41 8.34 3.60
C ASP A 22 -18.12 7.66 4.96
N PRO A 23 -19.06 7.68 5.93
CA PRO A 23 -18.83 7.10 7.25
C PRO A 23 -18.58 5.58 7.22
N ARG A 24 -18.89 4.90 6.10
CA ARG A 24 -18.61 3.48 5.89
C ARG A 24 -17.25 3.23 5.25
N ALA A 25 -16.58 4.27 4.74
CA ALA A 25 -15.26 4.18 4.09
C ALA A 25 -14.15 4.04 5.13
N THR A 26 -14.21 3.00 5.96
CA THR A 26 -13.32 2.78 7.11
C THR A 26 -12.29 1.69 6.87
N GLY A 27 -12.37 0.96 5.74
CA GLY A 27 -11.60 -0.27 5.53
C GLY A 27 -12.27 -1.52 6.11
N ALA A 28 -13.46 -1.40 6.71
CA ALA A 28 -14.22 -2.54 7.20
C ALA A 28 -14.40 -3.62 6.12
N GLY A 29 -14.14 -4.87 6.48
CA GLY A 29 -14.21 -6.02 5.56
C GLY A 29 -13.01 -6.17 4.62
N VAL A 30 -12.02 -5.28 4.69
CA VAL A 30 -10.80 -5.36 3.87
C VAL A 30 -9.66 -5.98 4.68
N THR A 31 -9.06 -7.04 4.15
CA THR A 31 -7.86 -7.68 4.68
C THR A 31 -6.61 -7.11 4.02
N VAL A 32 -5.64 -6.70 4.83
CA VAL A 32 -4.41 -6.03 4.38
C VAL A 32 -3.19 -6.77 4.94
N ALA A 33 -2.25 -7.16 4.07
CA ALA A 33 -0.94 -7.63 4.49
C ALA A 33 0.10 -6.51 4.42
N VAL A 34 0.84 -6.32 5.51
CA VAL A 34 2.07 -5.51 5.55
C VAL A 34 3.25 -6.46 5.50
N ILE A 35 3.90 -6.54 4.34
CA ILE A 35 5.11 -7.36 4.15
C ILE A 35 6.31 -6.43 4.37
N ASP A 36 6.89 -6.50 5.57
CA ASP A 36 7.85 -5.53 6.10
C ASP A 36 8.68 -6.17 7.23
N SER A 37 9.12 -5.41 8.24
CA SER A 37 9.93 -5.87 9.38
C SER A 37 9.12 -6.29 10.61
N GLY A 38 7.92 -6.82 10.39
CA GLY A 38 6.99 -7.18 11.45
C GLY A 38 6.28 -5.96 12.08
N VAL A 39 5.42 -6.24 13.06
CA VAL A 39 4.63 -5.21 13.76
C VAL A 39 4.73 -5.46 15.26
N GLU A 40 5.01 -4.43 16.04
CA GLU A 40 4.93 -4.44 17.49
C GLU A 40 3.49 -4.13 17.90
N ARG A 41 2.72 -5.19 18.15
CA ARG A 41 1.29 -5.12 18.40
C ARG A 41 0.98 -4.25 19.61
N SER A 42 1.76 -4.40 20.67
CA SER A 42 1.56 -3.69 21.95
C SER A 42 1.63 -2.16 21.79
N VAL A 43 2.51 -1.67 20.91
CA VAL A 43 2.66 -0.23 20.63
C VAL A 43 1.42 0.32 19.92
N LEU A 44 0.87 -0.40 18.95
CA LEU A 44 -0.35 0.03 18.25
C LEU A 44 -1.58 -0.08 19.17
N GLU A 45 -1.71 -1.17 19.92
CA GLU A 45 -2.78 -1.33 20.91
C GLU A 45 -2.80 -0.15 21.90
N ALA A 46 -1.64 0.21 22.45
CA ALA A 46 -1.53 1.34 23.37
C ALA A 46 -1.90 2.68 22.70
N LYS A 47 -1.40 2.94 21.48
CA LYS A 47 -1.70 4.19 20.75
C LYS A 47 -3.18 4.32 20.43
N PHE A 48 -3.81 3.27 19.89
CA PHE A 48 -5.21 3.30 19.48
C PHE A 48 -6.15 3.34 20.71
N ALA A 49 -5.80 2.64 21.79
CA ALA A 49 -6.53 2.75 23.06
C ALA A 49 -6.48 4.18 23.63
N ALA A 50 -5.30 4.83 23.63
CA ALA A 50 -5.15 6.21 24.09
C ALA A 50 -5.96 7.22 23.26
N ALA A 51 -6.20 6.92 21.97
CA ALA A 51 -7.03 7.72 21.07
C ALA A 51 -8.52 7.35 21.11
N ALA A 52 -8.93 6.38 21.95
CA ALA A 52 -10.28 5.78 21.93
C ALA A 52 -10.72 5.31 20.53
N ALA A 53 -9.75 4.87 19.72
CA ALA A 53 -9.97 4.40 18.35
C ALA A 53 -10.05 2.85 18.33
N PRO A 54 -10.90 2.27 17.47
CA PRO A 54 -10.97 0.82 17.34
C PRO A 54 -9.68 0.29 16.68
N LEU A 55 -9.27 -0.91 17.12
CA LEU A 55 -8.19 -1.67 16.51
C LEU A 55 -8.62 -3.14 16.44
N LEU A 56 -8.66 -3.71 15.24
CA LEU A 56 -8.88 -5.14 15.07
C LEU A 56 -7.62 -5.94 15.45
N PRO A 57 -7.75 -7.21 15.87
CA PRO A 57 -6.59 -8.05 16.17
C PRO A 57 -5.61 -8.11 14.99
N ILE A 58 -4.34 -7.91 15.30
CA ILE A 58 -3.24 -8.06 14.34
C ILE A 58 -2.73 -9.49 14.44
N GLU A 59 -2.82 -10.20 13.32
CA GLU A 59 -2.27 -11.54 13.12
C GLU A 59 -1.00 -11.44 12.26
N GLY A 60 -0.22 -12.51 12.15
CA GLY A 60 0.98 -12.46 11.32
C GLY A 60 1.82 -13.72 11.31
N ALA A 61 2.98 -13.64 10.66
CA ALA A 61 4.03 -14.65 10.71
C ALA A 61 5.42 -14.05 10.40
N VAL A 62 6.47 -14.77 10.77
CA VAL A 62 7.87 -14.44 10.42
C VAL A 62 8.34 -15.40 9.33
N PHE A 63 8.79 -14.84 8.22
CA PHE A 63 9.11 -15.58 7.00
C PHE A 63 10.62 -15.81 6.84
N ALA A 64 10.95 -16.93 6.20
CA ALA A 64 12.29 -17.30 5.78
C ALA A 64 12.26 -17.69 4.29
N PRO A 65 13.42 -17.77 3.60
CA PRO A 65 13.47 -18.13 2.19
C PRO A 65 12.90 -19.54 1.90
N THR A 66 12.99 -20.45 2.86
CA THR A 66 12.51 -21.82 2.75
C THR A 66 11.83 -22.28 4.04
N GLY A 67 10.95 -23.27 3.92
CA GLY A 67 10.20 -23.83 5.04
C GLY A 67 8.94 -23.06 5.40
N PRO A 68 8.14 -23.57 6.37
CA PRO A 68 6.96 -22.88 6.86
C PRO A 68 7.35 -21.62 7.65
N PRO A 69 6.51 -20.56 7.63
CA PRO A 69 6.78 -19.37 8.41
C PRO A 69 6.65 -19.67 9.91
N ALA A 70 7.46 -19.00 10.72
CA ALA A 70 7.38 -19.08 12.17
C ALA A 70 6.21 -18.24 12.71
N ALA A 71 5.71 -18.62 13.88
CA ALA A 71 4.57 -17.94 14.50
C ALA A 71 4.90 -16.49 14.84
N TYR A 72 3.95 -15.58 14.58
CA TYR A 72 4.03 -14.21 15.05
C TYR A 72 3.66 -14.13 16.53
N THR A 73 4.57 -13.56 17.32
CA THR A 73 4.41 -13.44 18.77
C THR A 73 3.93 -12.05 19.21
N GLY A 74 3.56 -11.17 18.27
CA GLY A 74 3.23 -9.77 18.57
C GLY A 74 4.40 -8.80 18.44
N HIS A 75 5.60 -9.27 18.09
CA HIS A 75 6.82 -8.48 18.03
C HIS A 75 7.30 -8.24 16.61
N GLN A 76 7.98 -7.11 16.41
CA GLN A 76 8.68 -6.76 15.18
C GLN A 76 10.17 -7.07 15.27
N SER A 77 10.83 -7.29 14.13
CA SER A 77 12.29 -7.31 14.05
C SER A 77 12.90 -5.91 13.99
N SER A 78 12.20 -4.94 13.40
CA SER A 78 12.61 -3.53 13.29
C SER A 78 11.38 -2.61 13.32
N PRO A 79 11.50 -1.37 13.84
CA PRO A 79 10.39 -0.41 13.99
C PRO A 79 9.62 -0.06 12.70
N HIS A 80 10.20 -0.27 11.53
CA HIS A 80 9.69 0.23 10.25
C HIS A 80 8.27 -0.29 9.95
N GLY A 81 8.05 -1.60 10.03
CA GLY A 81 6.75 -2.21 9.75
C GLY A 81 5.63 -1.76 10.68
N THR A 82 5.93 -1.43 11.95
CA THR A 82 4.93 -0.86 12.87
C THR A 82 4.49 0.53 12.43
N THR A 83 5.41 1.39 11.96
CA THR A 83 5.05 2.70 11.41
C THR A 83 4.22 2.56 10.13
N VAL A 84 4.53 1.58 9.27
CA VAL A 84 3.74 1.28 8.07
C VAL A 84 2.32 0.84 8.44
N ALA A 85 2.18 -0.10 9.37
CA ALA A 85 0.89 -0.57 9.86
C ALA A 85 0.07 0.56 10.52
N ASP A 86 0.72 1.42 11.30
CA ASP A 86 0.12 2.59 11.93
C ASP A 86 -0.53 3.53 10.90
N ILE A 87 0.14 3.81 9.79
CA ILE A 87 -0.39 4.65 8.72
C ILE A 87 -1.66 4.03 8.14
N ILE A 88 -1.62 2.74 7.77
CA ILE A 88 -2.77 2.04 7.18
C ILE A 88 -3.96 2.09 8.14
N LEU A 89 -3.76 1.75 9.41
CA LEU A 89 -4.81 1.69 10.42
C LEU A 89 -5.33 3.07 10.83
N THR A 90 -4.51 4.12 10.73
CA THR A 90 -4.96 5.51 10.93
C THR A 90 -5.93 5.93 9.82
N LEU A 91 -5.65 5.54 8.56
CA LEU A 91 -6.50 5.89 7.42
C LEU A 91 -7.70 4.95 7.24
N ALA A 92 -7.55 3.68 7.58
CA ALA A 92 -8.53 2.63 7.41
C ALA A 92 -8.67 1.78 8.70
N PRO A 93 -9.25 2.36 9.77
CA PRO A 93 -9.30 1.73 11.10
C PRO A 93 -10.15 0.45 11.18
N GLY A 94 -11.00 0.19 10.19
CA GLY A 94 -11.79 -1.03 10.07
C GLY A 94 -11.07 -2.18 9.34
N ALA A 95 -9.87 -1.95 8.81
CA ALA A 95 -9.13 -2.97 8.07
C ALA A 95 -8.57 -4.06 9.00
N LYS A 96 -8.65 -5.33 8.58
CA LYS A 96 -7.98 -6.45 9.26
C LYS A 96 -6.54 -6.54 8.76
N LEU A 97 -5.58 -6.39 9.66
CA LEU A 97 -4.15 -6.35 9.30
C LEU A 97 -3.43 -7.65 9.61
N TYR A 98 -2.65 -8.11 8.63
CA TYR A 98 -1.69 -9.21 8.75
C TYR A 98 -0.26 -8.66 8.66
N SER A 99 0.57 -8.99 9.64
CA SER A 99 1.98 -8.66 9.67
C SER A 99 2.82 -9.81 9.10
N ALA A 100 3.56 -9.55 8.02
CA ALA A 100 4.52 -10.48 7.46
C ALA A 100 5.92 -9.92 7.67
N ASP A 101 6.65 -10.45 8.65
CA ASP A 101 8.04 -10.10 8.88
C ASP A 101 8.95 -10.86 7.91
N VAL A 102 9.55 -10.16 6.94
CA VAL A 102 10.46 -10.75 5.93
C VAL A 102 11.93 -10.45 6.19
N PHE A 103 12.23 -9.72 7.26
CA PHE A 103 13.60 -9.40 7.68
C PHE A 103 14.06 -10.35 8.80
N GLY A 104 13.13 -10.75 9.67
CA GLY A 104 13.41 -11.60 10.83
C GLY A 104 14.43 -10.97 11.78
N PRO A 105 14.86 -11.69 12.83
CA PRO A 105 15.77 -11.16 13.85
C PRO A 105 17.16 -10.82 13.31
N THR A 106 17.55 -11.33 12.13
CA THR A 106 18.84 -11.06 11.49
C THR A 106 18.85 -9.77 10.66
N GLY A 107 17.68 -9.20 10.34
CA GLY A 107 17.57 -7.97 9.55
C GLY A 107 17.87 -8.13 8.06
N SER A 108 18.02 -9.37 7.57
CA SER A 108 18.32 -9.68 6.17
C SER A 108 17.04 -10.06 5.42
N CYS A 109 16.78 -9.44 4.26
CA CYS A 109 15.61 -9.75 3.44
C CYS A 109 16.06 -10.25 2.06
N GLU A 110 15.72 -11.51 1.76
CA GLU A 110 15.91 -12.12 0.44
C GLU A 110 14.63 -12.02 -0.40
N VAL A 111 14.78 -11.98 -1.72
CA VAL A 111 13.65 -11.91 -2.66
C VAL A 111 12.74 -13.13 -2.49
N GLU A 112 13.34 -14.29 -2.24
CA GLU A 112 12.67 -15.55 -1.98
C GLU A 112 11.77 -15.47 -0.73
N THR A 113 12.21 -14.77 0.33
CA THR A 113 11.39 -14.51 1.52
C THR A 113 10.19 -13.62 1.20
N VAL A 114 10.38 -12.57 0.41
CA VAL A 114 9.29 -11.68 -0.03
C VAL A 114 8.26 -12.45 -0.88
N ILE A 115 8.72 -13.31 -1.79
CA ILE A 115 7.85 -14.16 -2.61
C ILE A 115 7.06 -15.14 -1.73
N ALA A 116 7.70 -15.77 -0.74
CA ALA A 116 7.05 -16.67 0.20
C ALA A 116 5.96 -15.96 1.01
N ALA A 117 6.25 -14.76 1.52
CA ALA A 117 5.29 -13.93 2.24
C ALA A 117 4.13 -13.48 1.35
N LEU A 118 4.40 -13.05 0.12
CA LEU A 118 3.36 -12.63 -0.84
C LEU A 118 2.41 -13.79 -1.15
N ARG A 119 2.94 -14.98 -1.45
CA ARG A 119 2.12 -16.17 -1.70
C ARG A 119 1.32 -16.58 -0.47
N HIS A 120 1.90 -16.53 0.72
CA HIS A 120 1.16 -16.82 1.95
C HIS A 120 0.02 -15.83 2.18
N ALA A 121 0.25 -14.53 1.94
CA ALA A 121 -0.78 -13.51 2.06
C ALA A 121 -1.95 -13.76 1.09
N ILE A 122 -1.66 -14.18 -0.15
CA ILE A 122 -2.66 -14.49 -1.18
C ILE A 122 -3.39 -15.80 -0.87
N ASP A 123 -2.66 -16.86 -0.53
CA ASP A 123 -3.20 -18.23 -0.50
C ASP A 123 -3.74 -18.65 0.86
N VAL A 124 -3.17 -18.15 1.95
CA VAL A 124 -3.54 -18.55 3.32
C VAL A 124 -4.36 -17.46 3.98
N TRP A 125 -3.87 -16.22 4.00
CA TRP A 125 -4.59 -15.10 4.63
C TRP A 125 -5.71 -14.53 3.75
N LYS A 126 -5.71 -14.87 2.45
CA LYS A 126 -6.68 -14.37 1.46
C LYS A 126 -6.83 -12.85 1.52
N VAL A 127 -5.70 -12.14 1.55
CA VAL A 127 -5.72 -10.67 1.66
C VAL A 127 -6.25 -10.03 0.39
N LYS A 128 -6.90 -8.86 0.53
CA LYS A 128 -7.32 -8.04 -0.60
C LYS A 128 -6.25 -7.03 -1.01
N VAL A 129 -5.46 -6.56 -0.04
CA VAL A 129 -4.42 -5.54 -0.24
C VAL A 129 -3.10 -6.03 0.33
N VAL A 130 -2.00 -5.79 -0.39
CA VAL A 130 -0.62 -5.99 0.06
C VAL A 130 0.11 -4.66 -0.01
N ASN A 131 0.75 -4.27 1.07
CA ASN A 131 1.66 -3.13 1.12
C ASN A 131 3.12 -3.64 1.17
N LEU A 132 3.91 -3.25 0.17
CA LEU A 132 5.35 -3.49 0.07
C LEU A 132 6.10 -2.16 0.23
N SER A 133 6.40 -1.77 1.47
CA SER A 133 7.25 -0.60 1.78
C SER A 133 8.74 -0.97 1.77
N LEU A 134 9.13 -1.81 0.82
CA LEU A 134 10.48 -2.33 0.63
C LEU A 134 10.79 -2.46 -0.86
N GLY A 135 12.08 -2.54 -1.19
CA GLY A 135 12.50 -2.78 -2.55
C GLY A 135 13.96 -3.18 -2.67
N VAL A 136 14.30 -3.83 -3.79
CA VAL A 136 15.65 -4.21 -4.14
C VAL A 136 16.12 -3.30 -5.28
N PRO A 137 17.20 -2.51 -5.09
CA PRO A 137 17.78 -1.71 -6.15
C PRO A 137 18.14 -2.55 -7.37
N GLU A 138 17.96 -2.01 -8.58
CA GLU A 138 18.15 -2.74 -9.84
C GLU A 138 19.53 -3.41 -9.94
N HIS A 139 20.59 -2.73 -9.49
CA HIS A 139 21.95 -3.28 -9.49
C HIS A 139 22.12 -4.53 -8.60
N LYS A 140 21.28 -4.71 -7.57
CA LYS A 140 21.26 -5.90 -6.70
C LYS A 140 20.32 -7.01 -7.23
N LEU A 141 19.45 -6.68 -8.18
CA LEU A 141 18.50 -7.61 -8.80
C LEU A 141 18.81 -7.88 -10.29
N GLN A 142 20.08 -7.80 -10.67
CA GLN A 142 20.53 -8.05 -12.05
C GLN A 142 20.35 -9.52 -12.48
N GLN A 143 20.26 -10.45 -11.53
CA GLN A 143 19.99 -11.85 -11.82
C GLN A 143 18.57 -12.00 -12.40
N LEU A 144 18.49 -12.16 -13.72
CA LEU A 144 17.23 -12.30 -14.46
C LEU A 144 16.26 -13.33 -13.86
N PRO A 145 16.69 -14.53 -13.38
CA PRO A 145 15.76 -15.49 -12.80
C PRO A 145 15.02 -14.96 -11.56
N ARG A 146 15.73 -14.28 -10.65
CA ARG A 146 15.13 -13.71 -9.42
C ARG A 146 14.17 -12.58 -9.74
N ARG A 147 14.55 -11.68 -10.66
CA ARG A 147 13.67 -10.60 -11.13
C ARG A 147 12.39 -11.16 -11.73
N GLN A 148 12.49 -12.21 -12.55
CA GLN A 148 11.33 -12.87 -13.17
C GLN A 148 10.48 -13.65 -12.17
N GLN A 149 11.08 -14.28 -11.15
CA GLN A 149 10.34 -14.93 -10.07
C GLN A 149 9.53 -13.92 -9.25
N LEU A 150 10.12 -12.77 -8.92
CA LEU A 150 9.41 -11.71 -8.22
C LEU A 150 8.27 -11.15 -9.08
N LEU A 151 8.51 -10.87 -10.37
CA LEU A 151 7.46 -10.43 -11.29
C LEU A 151 6.30 -11.43 -11.35
N ARG A 152 6.59 -12.73 -11.50
CA ARG A 152 5.56 -13.79 -11.53
C ARG A 152 4.73 -13.80 -10.25
N ALA A 153 5.33 -13.63 -9.08
CA ALA A 153 4.59 -13.57 -7.83
C ALA A 153 3.66 -12.34 -7.75
N ILE A 154 4.07 -11.19 -8.32
CA ILE A 154 3.23 -10.00 -8.42
C ILE A 154 2.09 -10.22 -9.42
N GLU A 155 2.34 -10.88 -10.56
CA GLU A 155 1.31 -11.24 -11.54
C GLU A 155 0.30 -12.24 -10.95
N GLU A 156 0.76 -13.24 -10.18
CA GLU A 156 -0.09 -14.16 -9.42
C GLU A 156 -1.06 -13.38 -8.51
N ALA A 157 -0.58 -12.36 -7.80
CA ALA A 157 -1.41 -11.49 -6.96
C ALA A 157 -2.50 -10.78 -7.79
N TYR A 158 -2.12 -10.20 -8.92
CA TYR A 158 -3.04 -9.50 -9.82
C TYR A 158 -4.15 -10.44 -10.33
N PHE A 159 -3.80 -11.65 -10.80
CA PHE A 159 -4.78 -12.64 -11.28
C PHE A 159 -5.66 -13.23 -10.17
N ARG A 160 -5.28 -13.05 -8.91
CA ARG A 160 -6.07 -13.44 -7.73
C ARG A 160 -6.86 -12.28 -7.13
N ASP A 161 -7.02 -11.18 -7.87
CA ASP A 161 -7.73 -9.96 -7.45
C ASP A 161 -7.11 -9.24 -6.24
N VAL A 162 -5.82 -9.44 -5.98
CA VAL A 162 -5.09 -8.82 -4.87
C VAL A 162 -4.39 -7.55 -5.35
N LEU A 163 -4.58 -6.46 -4.62
CA LEU A 163 -3.93 -5.19 -4.90
C LEU A 163 -2.55 -5.13 -4.26
N VAL A 164 -1.50 -4.94 -5.06
CA VAL A 164 -0.14 -4.77 -4.54
C VAL A 164 0.28 -3.31 -4.69
N PHE A 165 0.59 -2.67 -3.56
CA PHE A 165 1.18 -1.34 -3.50
C PHE A 165 2.68 -1.48 -3.22
N ALA A 166 3.52 -0.83 -4.02
CA ALA A 166 4.97 -0.95 -3.90
C ALA A 166 5.67 0.40 -3.86
N ALA A 167 6.55 0.58 -2.88
CA ALA A 167 7.37 1.77 -2.72
C ALA A 167 8.44 1.86 -3.81
N ALA A 168 8.57 3.04 -4.41
CA ALA A 168 9.76 3.42 -5.18
C ALA A 168 10.98 3.54 -4.25
N HIS A 169 12.17 3.71 -4.84
CA HIS A 169 13.35 4.02 -4.04
C HIS A 169 13.25 5.45 -3.49
N ASN A 170 13.83 5.71 -2.31
CA ASN A 170 13.84 7.05 -1.72
C ASN A 170 14.61 8.10 -2.55
N GLU A 171 15.46 7.64 -3.48
CA GLU A 171 16.24 8.48 -4.40
C GLU A 171 15.68 8.45 -5.83
N HIS A 172 14.46 7.93 -6.05
CA HIS A 172 13.81 7.98 -7.37
C HIS A 172 13.80 9.41 -7.93
N PRO A 173 14.16 9.64 -9.21
CA PRO A 173 14.46 8.67 -10.28
C PRO A 173 15.92 8.19 -10.36
N ILE A 174 16.83 8.69 -9.52
CA ILE A 174 18.27 8.36 -9.57
C ILE A 174 18.49 6.87 -9.39
N THR A 175 17.80 6.27 -8.42
CA THR A 175 17.89 4.83 -8.13
C THR A 175 16.56 4.15 -8.45
N ARG A 176 16.59 3.18 -9.36
CA ARG A 176 15.46 2.29 -9.66
C ARG A 176 15.43 1.10 -8.70
N SER A 177 14.25 0.74 -8.20
CA SER A 177 14.05 -0.43 -7.32
C SER A 177 12.82 -1.25 -7.71
N PHE A 178 12.92 -2.56 -7.49
CA PHE A 178 11.83 -3.52 -7.67
C PHE A 178 11.21 -3.88 -6.32
N PRO A 179 9.89 -4.11 -6.22
CA PRO A 179 8.99 -4.34 -7.35
C PRO A 179 8.40 -3.08 -8.00
N ALA A 180 8.46 -1.89 -7.39
CA ALA A 180 7.79 -0.69 -7.92
C ALA A 180 8.10 -0.31 -9.38
N ALA A 181 9.26 -0.71 -9.90
CA ALA A 181 9.61 -0.52 -11.31
C ALA A 181 9.03 -1.57 -12.28
N PHE A 182 8.28 -2.57 -11.82
CA PHE A 182 7.51 -3.46 -12.69
C PHE A 182 6.28 -2.73 -13.24
N ALA A 183 6.03 -2.90 -14.54
CA ALA A 183 4.89 -2.29 -15.20
C ALA A 183 3.61 -3.12 -15.01
N THR A 184 2.54 -2.45 -14.55
CA THR A 184 1.10 -2.79 -14.68
C THR A 184 0.40 -3.72 -13.66
N PRO A 185 0.95 -4.81 -13.07
CA PRO A 185 0.20 -5.64 -12.12
C PRO A 185 0.14 -5.04 -10.71
N LEU A 186 0.91 -3.98 -10.44
CA LEU A 186 0.95 -3.29 -9.15
C LEU A 186 0.65 -1.79 -9.28
N ILE A 187 0.51 -1.15 -8.13
CA ILE A 187 0.38 0.30 -7.97
C ILE A 187 1.69 0.82 -7.36
N SER A 188 2.49 1.51 -8.16
CA SER A 188 3.81 2.01 -7.75
C SER A 188 3.68 3.40 -7.12
N VAL A 189 4.36 3.60 -5.98
CA VAL A 189 4.18 4.79 -5.14
C VAL A 189 5.51 5.43 -4.78
N ASP A 190 5.66 6.70 -5.16
CA ASP A 190 6.70 7.62 -4.72
C ASP A 190 6.17 8.55 -3.61
N LYS A 191 7.06 9.29 -2.96
CA LYS A 191 6.71 10.25 -1.92
C LYS A 191 6.33 11.60 -2.52
N GLY A 192 5.29 12.21 -1.94
CA GLY A 192 4.98 13.62 -2.15
C GLY A 192 4.85 14.34 -0.80
N VAL A 193 4.91 15.67 -0.86
CA VAL A 193 4.63 16.53 0.28
C VAL A 193 3.20 17.04 0.12
N PHE A 194 2.28 16.44 0.86
CA PHE A 194 0.87 16.80 0.88
C PHE A 194 0.48 17.24 2.29
N ALA A 195 -0.46 18.19 2.41
CA ALA A 195 -0.92 18.67 3.71
C ALA A 195 -1.87 17.68 4.39
N ASP A 196 -2.77 17.10 3.61
CA ASP A 196 -3.74 16.10 4.06
C ASP A 196 -3.23 14.68 3.73
N PRO A 197 -3.27 13.74 4.69
CA PRO A 197 -2.84 12.37 4.46
C PRO A 197 -3.68 11.56 3.46
N LEU A 198 -4.88 12.04 3.12
CA LEU A 198 -5.73 11.48 2.06
C LEU A 198 -5.44 12.08 0.67
N GLN A 199 -4.47 12.99 0.56
CA GLN A 199 -4.04 13.54 -0.72
C GLN A 199 -2.94 12.70 -1.36
N PHE A 200 -3.05 12.58 -2.67
CA PHE A 200 -2.10 11.89 -3.53
C PHE A 200 -2.21 12.49 -4.95
N ALA A 201 -1.26 12.15 -5.80
CA ALA A 201 -1.23 12.56 -7.19
C ALA A 201 -0.88 11.39 -8.11
N TYR A 202 -1.41 11.40 -9.33
CA TYR A 202 -0.86 10.59 -10.42
C TYR A 202 0.15 11.45 -11.19
N ARG A 203 1.41 11.04 -11.17
CA ARG A 203 2.53 11.69 -11.87
C ARG A 203 3.47 10.61 -12.35
N LEU A 204 3.17 10.06 -13.53
CA LEU A 204 4.03 9.07 -14.15
C LEU A 204 5.42 9.66 -14.37
N HIS A 205 6.41 9.12 -13.66
CA HIS A 205 7.81 9.46 -13.83
C HIS A 205 8.65 8.18 -13.84
N ASP A 206 9.28 7.91 -14.98
CA ASP A 206 9.77 6.59 -15.37
C ASP A 206 8.70 5.51 -15.29
N HIS A 207 8.76 4.65 -14.27
CA HIS A 207 7.89 3.48 -14.07
C HIS A 207 7.05 3.62 -12.78
N VAL A 208 7.14 4.77 -12.11
CA VAL A 208 6.42 5.06 -10.88
C VAL A 208 5.24 5.98 -11.19
N GLU A 209 4.04 5.59 -10.79
CA GLU A 209 2.80 6.20 -11.27
C GLU A 209 2.21 7.20 -10.29
N PHE A 210 2.23 6.89 -8.99
CA PHE A 210 1.57 7.68 -7.96
C PHE A 210 2.58 8.33 -7.01
N GLN A 211 2.21 9.49 -6.49
CA GLN A 211 2.84 10.10 -5.32
C GLN A 211 1.80 10.19 -4.21
N ALA A 212 2.16 9.84 -2.97
CA ALA A 212 1.25 9.93 -1.82
C ALA A 212 1.93 10.61 -0.62
N HIS A 213 1.16 10.89 0.44
CA HIS A 213 1.64 11.56 1.65
C HIS A 213 2.85 10.84 2.26
N GLY A 214 4.02 11.48 2.21
CA GLY A 214 5.27 10.83 2.51
C GLY A 214 5.68 10.78 3.97
N ARG A 215 4.82 11.08 4.96
CA ARG A 215 5.20 11.11 6.39
C ARG A 215 4.31 10.20 7.23
N GLY A 216 4.89 9.48 8.17
CA GLY A 216 4.16 8.71 9.19
C GLY A 216 3.97 9.47 10.50
N TYR A 217 3.34 8.78 11.46
CA TYR A 217 2.89 9.36 12.73
C TYR A 217 3.53 8.72 13.97
N LEU A 218 4.33 7.68 13.76
CA LEU A 218 4.88 6.85 14.82
C LEU A 218 6.36 6.56 14.58
N GLY A 219 7.19 6.86 15.56
CA GLY A 219 8.64 6.65 15.52
C GLY A 219 9.44 7.89 15.08
N PRO A 220 10.76 7.90 15.35
CA PRO A 220 11.60 9.08 15.21
C PRO A 220 11.80 9.55 13.77
N PHE A 221 11.80 8.63 12.79
CA PHE A 221 12.05 8.92 11.38
C PHE A 221 10.77 9.11 10.56
N ALA A 222 9.59 8.98 11.19
CA ALA A 222 8.32 9.02 10.49
C ALA A 222 8.02 10.42 9.90
N ARG A 223 8.63 11.48 10.45
CA ARG A 223 8.42 12.86 9.98
C ARG A 223 9.22 13.21 8.73
N GLU A 224 10.24 12.43 8.40
CA GLU A 224 11.03 12.63 7.19
C GLU A 224 10.32 12.01 5.99
N PRO A 225 10.14 12.75 4.87
CA PRO A 225 9.47 12.20 3.70
C PRO A 225 10.14 10.95 3.13
N ALA A 226 9.43 9.82 3.09
CA ALA A 226 9.91 8.55 2.53
C ALA A 226 8.83 7.84 1.70
N THR A 227 9.27 7.08 0.69
CA THR A 227 8.39 6.25 -0.16
C THR A 227 7.73 5.13 0.65
N SER A 228 8.43 4.63 1.66
CA SER A 228 7.91 3.67 2.64
C SER A 228 6.71 4.18 3.44
N TRP A 229 6.59 5.50 3.64
CA TRP A 229 5.44 6.13 4.29
C TRP A 229 4.35 6.46 3.27
N ALA A 230 4.70 6.84 2.04
CA ALA A 230 3.73 7.14 0.99
C ALA A 230 2.90 5.92 0.57
N THR A 231 3.54 4.77 0.42
CA THR A 231 2.91 3.51 0.01
C THR A 231 1.71 3.11 0.90
N PRO A 232 1.84 3.08 2.24
CA PRO A 232 0.72 2.74 3.11
C PRO A 232 -0.38 3.80 3.14
N HIS A 233 -0.09 5.07 2.81
CA HIS A 233 -1.15 6.06 2.63
C HIS A 233 -2.06 5.69 1.47
N LEU A 234 -1.48 5.38 0.30
CA LEU A 234 -2.27 5.02 -0.86
C LEU A 234 -2.98 3.66 -0.69
N ALA A 235 -2.33 2.69 -0.04
CA ALA A 235 -2.96 1.42 0.32
C ALA A 235 -4.15 1.62 1.29
N GLY A 236 -4.01 2.49 2.30
CA GLY A 236 -5.08 2.84 3.23
C GLY A 236 -6.25 3.53 2.53
N ILE A 237 -5.98 4.46 1.61
CA ILE A 237 -7.00 5.09 0.75
C ILE A 237 -7.74 4.03 -0.06
N ALA A 238 -7.03 3.09 -0.68
CA ALA A 238 -7.65 2.00 -1.42
C ALA A 238 -8.52 1.10 -0.53
N ALA A 239 -8.08 0.81 0.70
CA ALA A 239 -8.89 0.06 1.66
C ALA A 239 -10.20 0.80 2.02
N ARG A 240 -10.18 2.13 2.16
CA ARG A 240 -11.41 2.93 2.34
C ARG A 240 -12.37 2.75 1.16
N VAL A 241 -11.87 2.84 -0.07
CA VAL A 241 -12.68 2.62 -1.28
C VAL A 241 -13.25 1.19 -1.31
N LEU A 242 -12.42 0.19 -1.03
CA LEU A 242 -12.82 -1.22 -1.02
C LEU A 242 -13.87 -1.54 0.05
N SER A 243 -13.88 -0.85 1.20
CA SER A 243 -14.96 -1.04 2.19
C SER A 243 -16.34 -0.59 1.69
N LEU A 244 -16.41 0.29 0.70
CA LEU A 244 -17.66 0.67 0.04
C LEU A 244 -18.03 -0.29 -1.11
N LYS A 245 -17.03 -0.87 -1.78
CA LYS A 245 -17.20 -1.79 -2.92
C LYS A 245 -16.11 -2.88 -2.89
N PRO A 246 -16.32 -3.99 -2.15
CA PRO A 246 -15.25 -4.96 -1.84
C PRO A 246 -14.74 -5.79 -3.02
N ASP A 247 -15.54 -5.92 -4.06
CA ASP A 247 -15.28 -6.73 -5.25
C ASP A 247 -14.52 -6.01 -6.36
N LEU A 248 -14.15 -4.73 -6.15
CA LEU A 248 -13.34 -3.98 -7.11
C LEU A 248 -12.01 -4.69 -7.39
N LYS A 249 -11.68 -4.76 -8.68
CA LYS A 249 -10.46 -5.38 -9.21
C LYS A 249 -9.28 -4.40 -9.14
N PRO A 250 -8.03 -4.90 -9.22
CA PRO A 250 -6.84 -4.03 -9.19
C PRO A 250 -6.87 -2.91 -10.24
N PHE A 251 -7.30 -3.22 -11.48
CA PHE A 251 -7.39 -2.21 -12.53
C PHE A 251 -8.48 -1.16 -12.24
N GLU A 252 -9.62 -1.55 -11.65
CA GLU A 252 -10.70 -0.62 -11.31
C GLU A 252 -10.29 0.34 -10.20
N ILE A 253 -9.62 -0.16 -9.15
CA ILE A 253 -9.08 0.71 -8.10
C ILE A 253 -8.06 1.69 -8.67
N LYS A 254 -7.15 1.22 -9.55
CA LYS A 254 -6.19 2.10 -10.21
C LYS A 254 -6.87 3.18 -11.05
N THR A 255 -7.93 2.83 -11.79
CA THR A 255 -8.78 3.78 -12.52
C THR A 255 -9.46 4.77 -11.59
N ILE A 256 -10.03 4.32 -10.47
CA ILE A 256 -10.68 5.18 -9.47
C ILE A 256 -9.66 6.15 -8.85
N LEU A 257 -8.48 5.69 -8.45
CA LEU A 257 -7.42 6.55 -7.92
C LEU A 257 -6.99 7.61 -8.94
N TYR A 258 -6.77 7.22 -10.19
CA TYR A 258 -6.45 8.17 -11.27
C TYR A 258 -7.56 9.20 -11.47
N TRP A 259 -8.82 8.75 -11.53
CA TRP A 259 -9.97 9.63 -11.64
C TRP A 259 -10.08 10.58 -10.44
N MET A 260 -9.88 10.10 -9.22
CA MET A 260 -9.93 10.94 -8.01
C MET A 260 -8.89 12.06 -8.04
N PHE A 261 -7.66 11.75 -8.48
CA PHE A 261 -6.64 12.77 -8.70
C PHE A 261 -7.10 13.80 -9.72
N ARG A 262 -7.59 13.38 -10.89
CA ARG A 262 -8.06 14.29 -11.95
C ARG A 262 -9.20 15.19 -11.49
N SER A 263 -10.20 14.64 -10.80
CA SER A 263 -11.35 15.39 -10.31
C SER A 263 -10.98 16.50 -9.32
N ARG A 264 -9.84 16.36 -8.61
CA ARG A 264 -9.34 17.39 -7.68
C ARG A 264 -8.55 18.51 -8.36
N GLN A 265 -8.12 18.36 -9.61
CA GLN A 265 -7.38 19.39 -10.35
C GLN A 265 -8.28 20.45 -11.02
N GLY A 266 -9.62 20.29 -10.94
CA GLY A 266 -10.56 21.11 -11.70
C GLY A 266 -10.54 20.80 -13.21
N PRO A 267 -11.36 21.47 -14.03
CA PRO A 267 -11.28 21.33 -15.48
C PRO A 267 -9.88 21.75 -15.95
N ALA A 268 -9.25 20.92 -16.81
CA ALA A 268 -8.00 21.30 -17.44
C ALA A 268 -8.19 22.64 -18.16
N PRO A 269 -7.22 23.58 -18.09
CA PRO A 269 -7.29 24.77 -18.92
C PRO A 269 -7.47 24.33 -20.38
N ALA A 270 -8.38 24.99 -21.09
CA ALA A 270 -8.53 24.75 -22.53
C ALA A 270 -7.14 24.89 -23.17
N ALA A 271 -6.71 23.86 -23.90
CA ALA A 271 -5.49 23.95 -24.67
C ALA A 271 -5.60 25.17 -25.60
N PRO A 272 -4.52 25.96 -25.75
CA PRO A 272 -4.52 27.13 -26.61
C PRO A 272 -4.83 26.79 -28.07
#